data_AF-A0A358A3U8-F1
#
_entry.id   AF-A0A358A3U8-F1
#
_cell.length_a   1.000
_cell.length_b   1.000
_cell.length_c   1.000
_cell.angle_alpha   90.00
_cell.angle_beta   90.00
_cell.angle_gamma   90.00
#
_symmetry.space_group_name_H-M   'P 1'
#
loop_
_entity.id
_entity.type
_entity.pdbx_description
1 polymer ?
#
loop_
_entity_poly.entity_id
_entity_poly.type
_entity_poly.pdbx_seq_one_letter_code
_entity_poly.pdbx_strand_id
1 'polypeptide(L)' 'MVATDAAVLIPLRSFDDAKTRLAGVLSPADRRRLAMAMAERVVRAARDLPVHVVSDDADVLRWA' A
#
# COMPACT_ATOMS: atom_id res chain seq x y z
N MET A 1 13.33 23.94 8.47
CA MET A 1 13.22 22.58 7.91
C MET A 1 14.21 22.47 6.77
N VAL A 2 15.17 21.56 6.85
CA VAL A 2 16.02 21.24 5.69
C VAL A 2 15.13 20.43 4.75
N ALA A 3 14.87 20.96 3.55
CA ALA A 3 14.19 20.21 2.51
C ALA A 3 15.12 19.05 2.11
N THR A 4 14.69 17.81 2.34
CA THR A 4 15.36 16.64 1.77
C THR A 4 14.81 16.44 0.36
N ASP A 5 15.67 16.33 -0.64
CA ASP A 5 15.33 15.93 -2.02
C ASP A 5 14.99 14.43 -2.11
N ALA A 6 14.20 13.90 -1.18
CA ALA A 6 13.82 12.50 -1.13
C ALA A 6 12.30 12.35 -1.20
N ALA A 7 11.87 11.30 -1.88
CA ALA A 7 10.49 10.85 -1.96
C ALA A 7 10.40 9.37 -1.60
N VAL A 8 9.23 8.95 -1.14
CA VAL A 8 8.92 7.55 -0.84
C VAL A 8 8.15 6.96 -2.01
N LEU A 9 8.73 5.94 -2.65
CA LEU A 9 8.09 5.17 -3.71
C LEU A 9 7.54 3.86 -3.14
N ILE A 10 6.22 3.67 -3.22
CA ILE A 10 5.55 2.49 -2.68
C ILE A 10 4.98 1.65 -3.83
N PRO A 11 5.65 0.55 -4.23
CA PRO A 11 5.10 -0.37 -5.21
C PRO A 11 4.01 -1.24 -4.58
N LEU A 12 2.82 -1.21 -5.17
CA LEU A 12 1.70 -2.06 -4.79
C LEU A 12 1.20 -2.80 -6.02
N ARG A 13 1.08 -4.13 -5.92
CA ARG A 13 0.59 -4.95 -7.04
C ARG A 13 -0.94 -4.93 -7.13
N SER A 14 -1.63 -5.33 -6.07
CA SER A 14 -3.09 -5.41 -6.02
C SER A 14 -3.53 -5.57 -4.56
N PHE A 15 -4.78 -5.18 -4.26
CA PHE A 15 -5.40 -5.51 -2.97
C PHE A 15 -6.14 -6.85 -2.99
N ASP A 16 -6.60 -7.34 -4.14
CA ASP A 16 -7.39 -8.59 -4.23
C ASP A 16 -6.53 -9.84 -4.21
N ASP A 17 -5.38 -9.80 -4.89
CA ASP A 17 -4.38 -10.88 -4.90
C ASP A 17 -3.30 -10.71 -3.82
N ALA A 18 -3.56 -9.86 -2.83
CA ALA A 18 -2.63 -9.62 -1.75
C ALA A 18 -2.60 -10.79 -0.75
N LYS A 19 -1.43 -10.97 -0.12
CA LYS A 19 -1.25 -11.85 1.05
C LYS A 19 -1.70 -13.30 0.81
N THR A 20 -1.52 -13.83 -0.41
CA THR A 20 -2.00 -15.16 -0.80
C THR A 20 -1.58 -16.29 0.13
N ARG A 21 -0.39 -16.20 0.73
CA ARG A 21 0.13 -17.14 1.74
C ARG A 21 -0.73 -17.23 3.02
N LEU A 22 -1.62 -16.26 3.26
CA LEU A 22 -2.55 -16.26 4.40
C LEU A 22 -3.92 -16.88 4.06
N ALA A 23 -4.11 -17.45 2.86
CA ALA A 23 -5.40 -18.02 2.45
C ALA A 23 -5.94 -19.11 3.38
N GLY A 24 -5.07 -19.82 4.10
CA GLY A 24 -5.48 -20.85 5.07
C GLY A 24 -6.06 -20.31 6.37
N VAL A 25 -5.95 -19.00 6.62
CA VAL A 25 -6.37 -18.37 7.89
C VAL A 25 -7.17 -17.08 7.71
N LEU A 26 -7.17 -16.48 6.52
CA LEU A 26 -7.90 -15.26 6.19
C LEU A 26 -8.71 -15.44 4.90
N SER A 27 -9.96 -14.96 4.92
CA SER A 27 -10.80 -14.88 3.72
C SER A 27 -10.18 -13.90 2.69
N PRO A 28 -10.55 -14.00 1.39
CA PRO A 28 -10.13 -13.01 0.40
C PRO A 28 -10.40 -11.56 0.83
N ALA A 29 -11.58 -11.29 1.41
CA ALA A 29 -11.95 -9.97 1.92
C ALA A 29 -11.08 -9.52 3.09
N ASP A 30 -10.73 -10.42 4.02
CA ASP A 30 -9.82 -10.11 5.13
C ASP A 30 -8.40 -9.81 4.65
N ARG A 31 -7.92 -10.54 3.64
CA ARG A 31 -6.61 -10.26 3.03
C ARG A 31 -6.60 -8.90 2.34
N ARG A 32 -7.68 -8.52 1.65
CA ARG A 32 -7.84 -7.19 1.05
C ARG A 32 -7.79 -6.10 2.12
N ARG A 33 -8.59 -6.24 3.17
CA ARG A 33 -8.59 -5.31 4.33
C ARG A 33 -7.22 -5.19 4.98
N LEU A 34 -6.54 -6.32 5.19
CA LEU A 34 -5.19 -6.34 5.76
C LEU A 34 -4.19 -5.63 4.84
N ALA A 35 -4.26 -5.86 3.53
CA ALA A 35 -3.37 -5.22 2.57
C ALA A 35 -3.54 -3.70 2.56
N MET A 36 -4.79 -3.21 2.52
CA MET A 36 -5.10 -1.78 2.61
C MET A 36 -4.62 -1.17 3.93
N ALA A 37 -4.92 -1.80 5.07
CA ALA A 37 -4.48 -1.31 6.38
C ALA A 37 -2.96 -1.27 6.54
N MET A 38 -2.23 -2.20 5.90
CA MET A 38 -0.77 -2.14 5.86
C MET A 38 -0.26 -1.02 4.96
N ALA A 39 -0.86 -0.82 3.79
CA ALA A 39 -0.49 0.25 2.88
C ALA A 39 -0.69 1.64 3.54
N GLU A 40 -1.84 1.86 4.20
CA GLU A 40 -2.12 3.07 4.97
C GLU A 40 -1.06 3.33 6.05
N ARG A 41 -0.64 2.29 6.77
CA ARG A 41 0.43 2.43 7.79
C ARG A 41 1.76 2.85 7.18
N VAL A 42 2.13 2.32 6.02
CA VAL A 42 3.35 2.71 5.30
C VAL A 42 3.27 4.16 4.84
N VAL A 43 2.15 4.57 4.24
CA VAL A 43 1.94 5.96 3.80
C VAL A 43 2.04 6.92 5.00
N ARG A 44 1.38 6.60 6.12
CA ARG A 44 1.47 7.43 7.34
C ARG A 44 2.88 7.49 7.92
N ALA A 45 3.68 6.43 7.77
CA ALA A 45 5.06 6.38 8.24
C ALA A 45 6.00 7.27 7.41
N ALA A 46 5.63 7.64 6.18
CA ALA A 46 6.42 8.55 5.35
C ALA A 46 6.44 10.01 5.87
N ARG A 47 5.50 10.37 6.76
CA ARG A 47 5.41 11.70 7.38
C ARG A 47 5.34 12.80 6.31
N ASP A 48 6.29 13.73 6.33
CA ASP A 48 6.28 14.93 5.48
C ASP A 48 6.99 14.70 4.13
N LEU A 49 7.50 13.49 3.89
CA LEU A 49 8.09 13.14 2.60
C LEU A 49 7.01 12.98 1.53
N PRO A 50 7.22 13.48 0.30
CA PRO A 50 6.36 13.17 -0.83
C PRO A 50 6.21 11.66 -1.02
N VAL A 51 4.98 11.18 -1.17
CA VAL A 51 4.67 9.76 -1.39
C VAL A 51 4.16 9.57 -2.81
N HIS A 52 4.70 8.57 -3.50
CA HIS A 52 4.23 8.12 -4.81
C HIS A 52 3.93 6.63 -4.75
N VAL A 53 2.66 6.27 -4.97
CA VAL A 53 2.26 4.87 -5.14
C VAL A 53 2.36 4.52 -6.62
N VAL A 54 2.99 3.38 -6.93
CA VAL A 54 3.11 2.88 -8.30
C VAL A 54 2.45 1.51 -8.37
N SER A 55 1.53 1.37 -9.31
CA SER A 55 0.75 0.15 -9.52
C SER A 55 0.24 0.07 -10.96
N ASP A 56 0.04 -1.15 -11.44
CA ASP A 56 -0.72 -1.46 -12.65
C ASP A 56 -2.21 -1.75 -12.34
N ASP A 57 -2.58 -1.83 -11.06
CA ASP A 57 -3.95 -2.09 -10.61
C ASP A 57 -4.73 -0.77 -10.43
N ALA A 58 -5.82 -0.64 -11.18
CA ALA A 58 -6.65 0.55 -11.16
C ALA A 58 -7.33 0.80 -9.80
N ASP A 59 -7.62 -0.24 -9.01
CA ASP A 59 -8.16 -0.08 -7.65
C ASP A 59 -7.13 0.54 -6.72
N VAL A 60 -5.88 0.11 -6.84
CA VAL A 60 -4.76 0.65 -6.07
C VAL A 60 -4.52 2.11 -6.42
N LEU A 61 -4.51 2.44 -7.72
CA LEU A 61 -4.33 3.82 -8.19
C LEU A 61 -5.49 4.74 -7.79
N ARG A 62 -6.73 4.23 -7.68
CA ARG A 62 -7.87 5.01 -7.18
C ARG A 62 -7.84 5.24 -5.66
N TRP A 63 -7.20 4.33 -4.93
CA TRP A 63 -7.06 4.44 -3.47
C TRP A 63 -5.96 5.41 -3.05
N ALA A 64 -4.86 5.46 -3.82
CA ALA A 64 -3.68 6.30 -3.55
C ALA A 64 -3.92 7.78 -3.83
#